data_AF-A0A7J8KCP7-F1
#
_entry.id   AF-A0A7J8KCP7-F1
#
_cell.length_a   1.000
_cell.length_b   1.000
_cell.length_c   1.000
_cell.angle_alpha   90.00
_cell.angle_beta   90.00
_cell.angle_gamma   90.00
#
_symmetry.space_group_name_H-M   'P 1'
#
loop_
_entity.id
_entity.type
_entity.pdbx_description
1 polymer ?
#
loop_
_entity_poly.entity_id
_entity_poly.type
_entity_poly.pdbx_seq_one_letter_code
_entity_poly.pdbx_strand_id
1 'polypeptide(L)'
;MLRVAWRTLSSTLLKDYQNIPGIEKVDDVVKRLLSLEMANQKEKLKVKQEQLMNKVMANPEDTSALEARIVALTVKIRNYEEHMQKHRKDKTHKRYLLMSIDKRKKMLKNLRKTNYNVFEKTCKELGIEYTFPPLYCRKAHRRWVTKKALCIQVFQEAQKLKKQKRALKAAAAAKKQGQTNPQSPSKAGPEAIKENQ
;
A
#
# COMPACT_ATOMS: atom_id res chain seq x y z
N MET A 1 -16.49 4.19 -14.77
CA MET A 1 -16.75 5.11 -13.63
C MET A 1 -15.91 6.38 -13.67
N LEU A 2 -14.59 6.35 -13.91
CA LEU A 2 -13.77 7.58 -13.94
C LEU A 2 -14.20 8.61 -14.99
N ARG A 3 -14.79 8.22 -16.13
CA ARG A 3 -15.17 9.17 -17.20
C ARG A 3 -16.44 9.99 -16.90
N VAL A 4 -17.31 9.52 -16.00
CA VAL A 4 -18.57 10.21 -15.62
C VAL A 4 -18.29 11.31 -14.59
N ALA A 5 -17.34 11.09 -13.68
CA ALA A 5 -16.93 12.09 -12.69
C ALA A 5 -16.28 13.36 -13.30
N TRP A 6 -15.74 13.28 -14.51
CA TRP A 6 -15.17 14.46 -15.18
C TRP A 6 -16.22 15.37 -15.81
N ARG A 7 -17.43 14.86 -16.11
CA ARG A 7 -18.54 15.70 -16.60
C ARG A 7 -19.14 16.60 -15.52
N THR A 8 -19.03 16.22 -14.25
CA THR A 8 -19.54 17.04 -13.13
C THR A 8 -18.49 18.02 -12.58
N LEU A 9 -17.20 17.79 -12.85
CA LEU A 9 -16.10 18.68 -12.46
C LEU A 9 -15.84 19.81 -13.46
N SER A 10 -16.42 19.77 -14.67
CA SER A 10 -16.19 20.82 -15.68
C SER A 10 -16.88 22.14 -15.33
N SER A 11 -18.02 22.10 -14.64
CA SER A 11 -18.79 23.29 -14.26
C SER A 11 -18.33 23.95 -12.95
N THR A 12 -17.37 23.37 -12.23
CA THR A 12 -16.91 23.96 -10.96
C THR A 12 -16.15 25.25 -11.22
N LEU A 13 -16.41 26.27 -10.40
CA LEU A 13 -15.70 27.55 -10.46
C LEU A 13 -14.22 27.39 -10.07
N LEU A 14 -13.38 28.26 -10.63
CA LEU A 14 -12.00 28.45 -10.22
C LEU A 14 -11.88 28.77 -8.73
N LYS A 15 -10.86 28.21 -8.05
CA LYS A 15 -10.64 28.35 -6.60
C LYS A 15 -10.69 29.81 -6.14
N ASP A 16 -9.99 30.69 -6.85
CA ASP A 16 -9.82 32.09 -6.46
C ASP A 16 -11.16 32.87 -6.48
N TYR A 17 -12.15 32.39 -7.23
CA TYR A 17 -13.45 33.05 -7.41
C TYR A 17 -14.58 32.40 -6.60
N GLN A 18 -14.35 31.25 -5.96
CA GLN A 18 -15.38 30.54 -5.18
C GLN A 18 -15.84 31.33 -3.94
N ASN A 19 -14.93 32.07 -3.31
CA ASN A 19 -15.20 32.76 -2.04
C ASN A 19 -15.69 34.20 -2.19
N ILE A 20 -15.96 34.67 -3.42
CA ILE A 20 -16.38 36.05 -3.67
C ILE A 20 -17.89 36.18 -3.37
N PRO A 21 -18.32 37.10 -2.48
CA PRO A 21 -19.74 37.27 -2.17
C PRO A 21 -20.51 37.72 -3.41
N GLY A 22 -21.66 37.07 -3.68
CA GLY A 22 -22.55 37.43 -4.79
C GLY A 22 -22.26 36.75 -6.13
N ILE A 23 -21.24 35.87 -6.22
CA ILE A 23 -20.90 35.14 -7.46
C ILE A 23 -22.06 34.28 -7.99
N GLU A 24 -22.92 33.79 -7.11
CA GLU A 24 -24.09 32.97 -7.45
C GLU A 24 -25.14 33.73 -8.27
N LYS A 25 -25.18 35.06 -8.14
CA LYS A 25 -26.16 35.93 -8.83
C LYS A 25 -25.72 36.39 -10.21
N VAL A 26 -24.49 36.08 -10.61
CA VAL A 26 -23.93 36.50 -11.89
C VAL A 26 -24.51 35.65 -13.04
N ASP A 27 -24.59 36.23 -14.23
CA ASP A 27 -25.03 35.56 -15.46
C ASP A 27 -24.29 34.24 -15.73
N ASP A 28 -25.02 33.31 -16.33
CA ASP A 28 -24.53 31.96 -16.64
C ASP A 28 -23.33 31.98 -17.61
N VAL A 29 -23.27 32.97 -18.50
CA VAL A 29 -22.13 33.16 -19.42
C VAL A 29 -20.85 33.44 -18.64
N VAL A 30 -20.92 34.33 -17.64
CA VAL A 30 -19.76 34.67 -16.80
C VAL A 30 -19.37 33.49 -15.92
N LYS A 31 -20.36 32.77 -15.36
CA LYS A 31 -20.11 31.52 -14.62
C LYS A 31 -19.38 30.49 -15.48
N ARG A 32 -19.75 30.35 -16.75
CA ARG A 32 -19.08 29.44 -17.69
C ARG A 32 -17.64 29.87 -17.98
N LEU A 33 -17.39 31.16 -18.18
CA LEU A 33 -16.02 31.67 -18.38
C LEU A 33 -15.11 31.42 -17.17
N LEU A 34 -15.65 31.49 -15.96
CA LEU A 34 -14.93 31.24 -14.70
C LEU A 34 -14.93 29.77 -14.27
N SER A 35 -15.42 28.86 -15.10
CA SER A 35 -15.48 27.42 -14.82
C SER A 35 -14.19 26.69 -15.19
N LEU A 36 -13.99 25.49 -14.63
CA LEU A 36 -12.87 24.61 -14.98
C LEU A 36 -12.90 24.11 -16.44
N GLU A 37 -14.03 24.20 -17.14
CA GLU A 37 -14.15 23.86 -18.56
C GLU A 37 -13.18 24.71 -19.39
N MET A 38 -13.21 26.03 -19.17
CA MET A 38 -12.41 27.03 -19.90
C MET A 38 -11.03 27.29 -19.27
N ALA A 39 -10.74 26.65 -18.15
CA ALA A 39 -9.52 26.89 -17.38
C ALA A 39 -8.30 26.11 -17.89
N ASN A 40 -7.12 26.66 -17.59
CA ASN A 40 -5.83 26.00 -17.82
C ASN A 40 -5.65 24.77 -16.89
N GLN A 41 -4.80 23.82 -17.28
CA GLN A 41 -4.42 22.66 -16.47
C GLN A 41 -3.92 23.05 -15.07
N LYS A 42 -3.19 24.16 -14.93
CA LYS A 42 -2.71 24.65 -13.62
C LYS A 42 -3.85 24.90 -12.64
N GLU A 43 -4.95 25.48 -13.10
CA GLU A 43 -6.12 25.75 -12.26
C GLU A 43 -6.83 24.46 -11.86
N LYS A 44 -6.92 23.49 -12.77
CA LYS A 44 -7.40 22.13 -12.47
C LYS A 44 -6.55 21.45 -11.40
N LEU A 45 -5.23 21.66 -11.41
CA LEU A 45 -4.34 21.14 -10.36
C LEU A 45 -4.55 21.81 -9.01
N LYS A 46 -4.81 23.13 -8.96
CA LYS A 46 -5.12 23.84 -7.71
C LYS A 46 -6.38 23.27 -7.06
N VAL A 47 -7.46 23.10 -7.83
CA VAL A 47 -8.73 22.54 -7.32
C VAL A 47 -8.54 21.09 -6.86
N LYS A 48 -7.82 20.25 -7.62
CA LYS A 48 -7.50 18.88 -7.20
C LYS A 48 -6.67 18.84 -5.91
N GLN A 49 -5.73 19.77 -5.75
CA GLN A 49 -4.90 19.86 -4.55
C GLN A 49 -5.75 20.20 -3.33
N GLU A 50 -6.63 21.19 -3.43
CA GLU A 50 -7.55 21.57 -2.35
C GLU A 50 -8.49 20.42 -1.96
N GLN A 51 -9.12 19.78 -2.94
CA GLN A 51 -9.98 18.62 -2.69
C GLN A 51 -9.27 17.48 -1.95
N LEU A 52 -7.98 17.24 -2.27
CA LEU A 52 -7.19 16.23 -1.56
C LEU A 52 -6.71 16.72 -0.19
N MET A 53 -6.38 18.00 -0.06
CA MET A 53 -5.99 18.60 1.22
C MET A 53 -7.13 18.50 2.24
N ASN A 54 -8.37 18.81 1.83
CA ASN A 54 -9.55 18.73 2.69
C ASN A 54 -9.88 17.30 3.15
N LYS A 55 -9.51 16.29 2.36
CA LYS A 55 -9.71 14.87 2.74
C LYS A 55 -8.66 14.39 3.73
N VAL A 56 -7.42 14.83 3.53
CA VAL A 56 -6.26 14.30 4.26
C VAL A 56 -6.06 15.04 5.58
N MET A 57 -5.98 16.37 5.54
CA MET A 57 -5.62 17.19 6.69
C MET A 57 -6.81 17.44 7.62
N ALA A 58 -6.51 17.65 8.90
CA ALA A 58 -7.47 18.19 9.85
C ALA A 58 -7.61 19.72 9.69
N ASN A 59 -6.48 20.42 9.52
CA ASN A 59 -6.42 21.85 9.31
C ASN A 59 -5.97 22.16 7.87
N PRO A 60 -6.84 22.70 6.99
CA PRO A 60 -6.48 22.96 5.60
C PRO A 60 -5.58 24.18 5.38
N GLU A 61 -5.45 25.06 6.38
CA GLU A 61 -4.69 26.32 6.28
C GLU A 61 -3.16 26.11 6.43
N ASP A 62 -2.75 25.03 7.09
CA ASP A 62 -1.34 24.75 7.41
C ASP A 62 -0.56 24.22 6.20
N THR A 63 -0.11 25.14 5.34
CA THR A 63 0.66 24.81 4.13
C THR A 63 2.06 24.24 4.45
N SER A 64 2.60 24.56 5.64
CA SER A 64 3.94 24.13 6.06
C SER A 64 4.00 22.66 6.48
N ALA A 65 2.85 22.05 6.79
CA ALA A 65 2.75 20.68 7.28
C ALA A 65 3.31 19.65 6.28
N LEU A 66 3.87 18.54 6.81
CA LEU A 66 4.38 17.45 5.99
C LEU A 66 3.27 16.83 5.12
N GLU A 67 2.05 16.77 5.64
CA GLU A 67 0.86 16.26 4.95
C GLU A 67 0.54 17.11 3.71
N ALA A 68 0.42 18.43 3.88
CA ALA A 68 0.20 19.39 2.80
C ALA A 68 1.23 19.22 1.66
N ARG A 69 2.51 19.09 2.02
CA ARG A 69 3.61 18.89 1.06
C ARG A 69 3.50 17.56 0.32
N ILE A 70 3.11 16.47 1.01
CA ILE A 70 2.90 15.16 0.40
C ILE A 70 1.71 15.19 -0.58
N VAL A 71 0.62 15.87 -0.23
CA VAL A 71 -0.54 16.05 -1.12
C VAL A 71 -0.14 16.84 -2.36
N ALA A 72 0.54 17.99 -2.19
CA ALA A 72 1.00 18.81 -3.30
C ALA A 72 1.96 18.05 -4.25
N LEU A 73 2.89 17.26 -3.69
CA LEU A 73 3.76 16.39 -4.49
C LEU A 73 2.97 15.30 -5.21
N THR A 74 1.95 14.73 -4.58
CA THR A 74 1.12 13.68 -5.19
C THR A 74 0.32 14.21 -6.38
N VAL A 75 -0.22 15.42 -6.30
CA VAL A 75 -0.87 16.09 -7.44
C VAL A 75 0.12 16.31 -8.59
N LYS A 76 1.34 16.79 -8.28
CA LYS A 76 2.39 16.97 -9.29
C LYS A 76 2.79 15.66 -9.96
N ILE A 77 2.95 14.59 -9.19
CA ILE A 77 3.28 13.25 -9.69
C ILE A 77 2.20 12.76 -10.66
N ARG A 78 0.92 12.85 -10.29
CA ARG A 78 -0.21 12.45 -11.16
C ARG A 78 -0.22 13.26 -12.47
N ASN A 79 0.06 14.56 -12.41
CA ASN A 79 0.15 15.40 -13.60
C ASN A 79 1.34 15.00 -14.51
N TYR A 80 2.50 14.66 -13.92
CA TYR A 80 3.64 14.15 -14.70
C TYR A 80 3.34 12.79 -15.32
N GLU A 81 2.60 11.91 -14.64
CA GLU A 81 2.14 10.63 -15.18
C GLU A 81 1.22 10.84 -16.40
N GLU A 82 0.23 11.75 -16.31
CA GLU A 82 -0.63 12.13 -17.44
C GLU A 82 0.20 12.65 -18.64
N HIS A 83 1.19 13.53 -18.39
CA HIS A 83 2.10 14.03 -19.43
C HIS A 83 2.95 12.91 -20.06
N MET A 84 3.51 12.01 -19.25
CA MET A 84 4.33 10.88 -19.71
C MET A 84 3.56 9.85 -20.52
N GLN A 85 2.27 9.66 -20.24
CA GLN A 85 1.42 8.76 -21.03
C GLN A 85 1.32 9.24 -22.49
N LYS A 86 1.21 10.56 -22.69
CA LYS A 86 1.17 11.20 -24.01
C LYS A 86 2.56 11.36 -24.64
N HIS A 87 3.55 11.78 -23.85
CA HIS A 87 4.90 12.14 -24.33
C HIS A 87 5.99 11.23 -23.74
N ARG A 88 6.05 9.99 -24.24
CA ARG A 88 6.95 8.94 -23.68
C ARG A 88 8.45 9.19 -23.89
N LYS A 89 8.83 10.01 -24.87
CA LYS A 89 10.23 10.27 -25.24
C LYS A 89 10.89 11.40 -24.43
N ASP A 90 10.10 12.14 -23.65
CA ASP A 90 10.58 13.26 -22.87
C ASP A 90 11.31 12.80 -21.59
N LYS A 91 12.65 12.82 -21.65
CA LYS A 91 13.52 12.37 -20.56
C LYS A 91 13.59 13.36 -19.41
N THR A 92 13.37 14.65 -19.67
CA THR A 92 13.45 15.72 -18.67
C THR A 92 12.31 15.59 -17.68
N HIS A 93 11.08 15.43 -18.17
CA HIS A 93 9.92 15.22 -17.31
C HIS A 93 9.96 13.86 -16.61
N LYS A 94 10.49 12.81 -17.25
CA LYS A 94 10.74 11.52 -16.59
C LYS A 94 11.67 11.66 -15.39
N ARG A 95 12.74 12.46 -15.50
CA ARG A 95 13.64 12.76 -14.38
C ARG A 95 12.91 13.49 -13.25
N TYR A 96 12.11 14.51 -13.56
CA TYR A 96 11.34 15.24 -12.54
C TYR A 96 10.31 14.35 -11.84
N LEU A 97 9.66 13.45 -12.57
CA LEU A 97 8.75 12.45 -12.00
C LEU A 97 9.47 11.57 -10.97
N LEU A 98 10.60 10.96 -11.36
CA LEU A 98 11.38 10.10 -10.46
C LEU A 98 11.86 10.86 -9.21
N MET A 99 12.42 12.06 -9.40
CA MET A 99 12.83 12.91 -8.26
C MET A 99 11.68 13.26 -7.33
N SER A 100 10.48 13.50 -7.88
CA SER A 100 9.29 13.84 -7.08
C SER A 100 8.79 12.63 -6.28
N ILE A 101 8.83 11.43 -6.88
CA ILE A 101 8.51 10.17 -6.20
C ILE A 101 9.46 9.95 -5.02
N ASP A 102 10.77 10.14 -5.23
CA ASP A 102 11.77 9.95 -4.17
C ASP A 102 11.64 10.99 -3.06
N LYS A 103 11.38 12.26 -3.40
CA LYS A 103 11.06 13.31 -2.43
C LYS A 103 9.84 12.94 -1.59
N ARG A 104 8.76 12.46 -2.22
CA ARG A 104 7.54 12.00 -1.52
C ARG A 104 7.84 10.83 -0.59
N LYS A 105 8.62 9.83 -1.05
CA LYS A 105 9.05 8.69 -0.22
C LYS A 105 9.84 9.15 1.01
N LYS A 106 10.75 10.14 0.86
CA LYS A 106 11.51 10.72 1.97
C LYS A 106 10.58 11.41 2.98
N MET A 107 9.58 12.16 2.51
CA MET A 107 8.59 12.81 3.38
C MET A 107 7.73 11.79 4.12
N LEU A 108 7.25 10.73 3.46
CA LEU A 108 6.50 9.65 4.09
C LEU A 108 7.33 8.92 5.16
N LYS A 109 8.62 8.69 4.89
CA LYS A 109 9.55 8.13 5.89
C LYS A 109 9.64 9.02 7.14
N ASN A 110 9.71 10.34 6.95
CA ASN A 110 9.76 11.28 8.07
C ASN A 110 8.44 11.31 8.84
N LEU A 111 7.32 11.39 8.13
CA LEU A 111 5.99 11.43 8.72
C LEU A 111 5.71 10.16 9.54
N ARG A 112 6.11 9.00 9.03
CA ARG A 112 6.03 7.73 9.76
C ARG A 112 6.83 7.72 11.07
N LYS A 113 7.96 8.43 11.12
CA LYS A 113 8.78 8.53 12.34
C LYS A 113 8.20 9.50 13.37
N THR A 114 7.53 10.55 12.92
CA THR A 114 6.97 11.57 13.81
C THR A 114 5.57 11.18 14.29
N ASN A 115 4.63 10.96 13.37
CA ASN A 115 3.21 10.73 13.68
C ASN A 115 2.64 9.57 12.86
N TYR A 116 2.51 8.39 13.48
CA TYR A 116 2.08 7.19 12.78
C TYR A 116 0.60 7.21 12.36
N ASN A 117 -0.30 7.73 13.19
CA ASN A 117 -1.75 7.77 12.88
C ASN A 117 -2.03 8.60 11.61
N VAL A 118 -1.37 9.75 11.50
CA VAL A 118 -1.44 10.62 10.32
C VAL A 118 -0.84 9.92 9.09
N PHE A 119 0.26 9.18 9.27
CA PHE A 119 0.87 8.41 8.19
C PHE A 119 -0.09 7.37 7.61
N GLU A 120 -0.79 6.63 8.46
CA GLU A 120 -1.76 5.65 8.00
C GLU A 120 -2.94 6.30 7.26
N LYS A 121 -3.51 7.38 7.84
CA LYS A 121 -4.58 8.16 7.20
C LYS A 121 -4.16 8.70 5.83
N THR A 122 -3.00 9.35 5.75
CA THR A 122 -2.48 9.92 4.50
C THR A 122 -2.24 8.85 3.43
N CYS A 123 -1.68 7.69 3.80
CA CYS A 123 -1.50 6.56 2.89
C CYS A 123 -2.83 6.02 2.36
N LYS A 124 -3.84 5.88 3.23
CA LYS A 124 -5.18 5.40 2.86
C LYS A 124 -5.89 6.35 1.92
N GLU A 125 -5.98 7.64 2.27
CA GLU A 125 -6.69 8.66 1.49
C GLU A 125 -6.05 8.93 0.13
N LEU A 126 -4.71 8.91 0.05
CA LEU A 126 -3.99 9.14 -1.20
C LEU A 126 -3.84 7.86 -2.06
N GLY A 127 -4.14 6.68 -1.49
CA GLY A 127 -3.96 5.38 -2.13
C GLY A 127 -2.48 5.05 -2.38
N ILE A 128 -1.61 5.35 -1.40
CA ILE A 128 -0.16 5.14 -1.51
C ILE A 128 0.26 3.98 -0.61
N GLU A 129 0.82 2.94 -1.23
CA GLU A 129 1.46 1.84 -0.50
C GLU A 129 2.92 2.21 -0.15
N TYR A 130 3.26 2.14 1.14
CA TYR A 130 4.63 2.37 1.60
C TYR A 130 5.42 1.06 1.63
N THR A 131 6.32 0.89 0.67
CA THR A 131 7.27 -0.24 0.65
C THR A 131 8.61 0.18 1.23
N PHE A 132 9.19 -0.66 2.10
CA PHE A 132 10.54 -0.45 2.60
C PHE A 132 11.57 -0.57 1.46
N PRO A 133 12.62 0.29 1.44
CA PRO A 133 13.69 0.14 0.47
C PRO A 133 14.47 -1.16 0.73
N PRO A 134 14.91 -1.87 -0.33
CA PRO A 134 15.72 -3.06 -0.17
C PRO A 134 17.07 -2.70 0.46
N LEU A 135 17.63 -3.63 1.24
CA LEU A 135 18.95 -3.43 1.88
C LEU A 135 20.08 -3.29 0.86
N TYR A 136 20.00 -4.01 -0.25
CA TYR A 136 21.04 -4.04 -1.28
C TYR A 136 20.43 -3.88 -2.68
N CYS A 137 20.88 -2.87 -3.41
CA CYS A 137 20.51 -2.66 -4.81
C CYS A 137 21.46 -3.43 -5.73
N ARG A 138 21.26 -4.75 -5.88
CA ARG A 138 22.04 -5.60 -6.80
C ARG A 138 21.28 -5.83 -8.10
N LYS A 139 21.99 -5.74 -9.24
CA LYS A 139 21.39 -6.04 -10.55
C LYS A 139 21.22 -7.55 -10.71
N ALA A 140 19.97 -7.98 -10.89
CA ALA A 140 19.64 -9.38 -11.17
C ALA A 140 19.99 -9.71 -12.63
N HIS A 141 21.17 -10.27 -12.86
CA HIS A 141 21.59 -10.75 -14.18
C HIS A 141 21.02 -12.14 -14.47
N ARG A 142 20.88 -12.50 -15.76
CA ARG A 142 20.22 -13.76 -16.21
C ARG A 142 20.74 -15.00 -15.46
N ARG A 143 22.07 -15.19 -15.40
CA ARG A 143 22.70 -16.32 -14.67
C ARG A 143 22.28 -16.39 -13.20
N TRP A 144 22.23 -15.26 -12.50
CA TRP A 144 21.83 -15.22 -11.09
C TRP A 144 20.35 -15.53 -10.92
N VAL A 145 19.48 -15.03 -11.80
CA VAL A 145 18.04 -15.31 -11.77
C VAL A 145 17.79 -16.80 -11.93
N THR A 146 18.38 -17.44 -12.96
CA THR A 146 18.25 -18.88 -13.20
C THR A 146 18.80 -19.70 -12.03
N LYS A 147 20.00 -19.36 -11.53
CA LYS A 147 20.60 -20.04 -10.38
C LYS A 147 19.74 -19.90 -9.13
N LYS A 148 19.20 -18.72 -8.85
CA LYS A 148 18.33 -18.50 -7.69
C LYS A 148 17.02 -19.26 -7.80
N ALA A 149 16.38 -19.28 -8.97
CA ALA A 149 15.16 -20.05 -9.22
C ALA A 149 15.40 -21.55 -8.95
N LEU A 150 16.49 -22.10 -9.49
CA LEU A 150 16.88 -23.49 -9.24
C LEU A 150 17.11 -23.77 -7.75
N CYS A 151 17.87 -22.90 -7.05
CA CYS A 151 18.10 -23.08 -5.61
C CYS A 151 16.80 -23.07 -4.79
N ILE A 152 15.82 -22.25 -5.16
CA ILE A 152 14.50 -22.20 -4.50
C ILE A 152 13.76 -23.53 -4.71
N GLN A 153 13.74 -24.04 -5.94
CA GLN A 153 13.10 -25.33 -6.26
C GLN A 153 13.75 -26.49 -5.49
N VAL A 154 15.08 -26.58 -5.54
CA VAL A 154 15.84 -27.61 -4.82
C VAL A 154 15.58 -27.53 -3.30
N PHE A 155 15.49 -26.32 -2.74
CA PHE A 155 15.17 -26.15 -1.33
C PHE A 155 13.76 -26.66 -0.98
N GLN A 156 12.76 -26.37 -1.81
CA GLN A 156 11.39 -26.84 -1.62
C GLN A 156 11.32 -28.37 -1.66
N GLU A 157 11.98 -29.01 -2.63
CA GLU A 157 12.03 -30.47 -2.75
C GLU A 157 12.76 -31.12 -1.56
N ALA A 158 13.89 -30.55 -1.14
CA ALA A 158 14.60 -31.04 0.03
C ALA A 158 13.74 -30.96 1.32
N GLN A 159 12.94 -29.90 1.48
CA GLN A 159 12.02 -29.76 2.61
C GLN A 159 10.89 -30.80 2.56
N LYS A 160 10.32 -31.07 1.37
CA LYS A 160 9.31 -32.12 1.18
C LYS A 160 9.84 -33.49 1.60
N LEU A 161 11.02 -33.87 1.11
CA LEU A 161 11.65 -35.14 1.44
C LEU A 161 11.98 -35.24 2.93
N LYS A 162 12.47 -34.16 3.56
CA LYS A 162 12.70 -34.13 5.02
C LYS A 162 11.39 -34.32 5.80
N LYS A 163 10.30 -33.69 5.38
CA LYS A 163 8.97 -33.84 6.01
C LYS A 163 8.46 -35.28 5.89
N GLN A 164 8.56 -35.88 4.72
CA GLN A 164 8.21 -37.29 4.50
C GLN A 164 9.04 -38.23 5.38
N LYS A 165 10.37 -38.05 5.42
CA LYS A 165 11.25 -38.84 6.30
C LYS A 165 10.90 -38.69 7.78
N ARG A 166 10.58 -37.49 8.24
CA ARG A 166 10.12 -37.24 9.63
C ARG A 166 8.78 -37.93 9.91
N ALA A 167 7.82 -37.85 8.99
CA ALA A 167 6.53 -38.51 9.12
C ALA A 167 6.66 -40.04 9.16
N LEU A 168 7.48 -40.63 8.28
CA LEU A 168 7.77 -42.06 8.30
C LEU A 168 8.45 -42.50 9.60
N LYS A 169 9.42 -41.73 10.11
CA LYS A 169 10.06 -42.00 11.40
C LYS A 169 9.06 -41.90 12.57
N ALA A 170 8.18 -40.90 12.57
CA ALA A 170 7.14 -40.75 13.58
C ALA A 170 6.12 -41.90 13.54
N ALA A 171 5.68 -42.30 12.34
CA ALA A 171 4.80 -43.45 12.14
C ALA A 171 5.46 -44.77 12.61
N ALA A 172 6.75 -44.95 12.32
CA ALA A 172 7.51 -46.10 12.80
C ALA A 172 7.67 -46.11 14.33
N ALA A 173 7.90 -44.94 14.95
CA ALA A 173 7.98 -44.80 16.41
C ALA A 173 6.63 -45.11 17.08
N ALA A 174 5.52 -44.60 16.53
CA ALA A 174 4.16 -44.90 17.02
C ALA A 174 3.82 -46.39 16.90
N LYS A 175 4.19 -47.04 15.79
CA LYS A 175 4.02 -48.50 15.63
C LYS A 175 4.82 -49.29 16.66
N LYS A 176 6.06 -48.87 16.98
CA LYS A 176 6.86 -49.52 18.04
C LYS A 176 6.20 -49.38 19.41
N GLN A 177 5.66 -48.21 19.76
CA GLN A 177 4.95 -47.98 21.03
C GLN A 177 3.65 -48.79 21.16
N GLY A 178 2.95 -49.05 20.05
CA GLY A 178 1.76 -49.90 20.02
C GLY A 178 2.03 -51.40 20.18
N GLN A 179 3.24 -51.87 19.87
CA GLN A 179 3.65 -53.27 20.07
C GLN A 179 4.21 -53.56 21.48
N THR A 180 4.70 -52.54 22.19
CA THR A 180 5.17 -52.66 23.60
C THR A 180 4.05 -52.66 24.64
N ASN A 181 2.79 -52.83 24.24
CA ASN A 181 1.68 -53.03 25.18
C ASN A 181 0.91 -54.34 24.88
N PRO A 182 1.47 -55.53 25.16
CA PRO A 182 0.69 -56.76 25.24
C PRO A 182 0.09 -56.89 26.65
N GLN A 183 -1.24 -56.87 26.76
CA GLN A 183 -1.93 -57.30 27.98
C GLN A 183 -1.55 -58.73 28.33
N SER A 184 -1.05 -58.92 29.55
CA SER A 184 -1.14 -60.17 30.31
C SER A 184 -2.61 -60.50 30.62
N PRO A 185 -3.09 -61.74 30.39
CA PRO A 185 -4.34 -62.22 30.94
C PRO A 185 -4.07 -63.31 32.01
N SER A 186 -4.39 -63.05 33.28
CA SER A 186 -4.56 -64.13 34.26
C SER A 186 -5.47 -63.75 35.44
N LYS A 187 -6.74 -64.17 35.29
CA LYS A 187 -7.71 -64.73 36.26
C LYS A 187 -7.90 -64.15 37.67
N ALA A 188 -9.18 -64.13 38.03
CA ALA A 188 -9.84 -63.64 39.23
C ALA A 188 -9.56 -64.41 40.52
N GLY A 189 -9.77 -63.72 41.65
CA GLY A 189 -10.09 -64.26 42.98
C GLY A 189 -10.59 -63.12 43.89
N PRO A 190 -11.76 -63.23 44.55
CA PRO A 190 -12.29 -62.21 45.47
C PRO A 190 -11.84 -62.47 46.92
N GLU A 191 -12.08 -61.49 47.80
CA GLU A 191 -12.04 -61.46 49.29
C GLU A 191 -11.10 -60.35 49.80
N ALA A 192 -11.61 -59.18 50.20
CA ALA A 192 -12.21 -58.85 51.50
C ALA A 192 -11.16 -58.46 52.57
N ILE A 193 -11.51 -57.41 53.35
CA ILE A 193 -11.13 -57.12 54.76
C ILE A 193 -10.02 -56.06 55.04
N LYS A 194 -10.53 -54.92 55.55
CA LYS A 194 -10.09 -54.05 56.69
C LYS A 194 -9.01 -52.96 56.50
N GLU A 195 -9.37 -51.71 56.85
CA GLU A 195 -8.94 -50.92 58.05
C GLU A 195 -7.48 -50.43 57.93
N ASN A 196 -7.01 -49.27 58.41
CA ASN A 196 -7.52 -48.13 59.17
C ASN A 196 -6.43 -47.03 59.06
N GLN A 197 -6.82 -45.79 59.44
CA GLN A 197 -6.03 -44.59 59.76
C GLN A 197 -5.80 -43.55 58.66
#